data_AF-A0A0M3DM75-F1
#
_entry.id   AF-A0A0M3DM75-F1
#
_cell.length_a   1.000
_cell.length_b   1.000
_cell.length_c   1.000
_cell.angle_alpha   90.00
_cell.angle_beta   90.00
_cell.angle_gamma   90.00
#
_symmetry.space_group_name_H-M   'P 1'
#
loop_
_entity.id
_entity.type
_entity.pdbx_description
1 polymer ?
#
loop_
_entity_poly.entity_id
_entity_poly.type
_entity_poly.pdbx_seq_one_letter_code
_entity_poly.pdbx_strand_id
1 'polypeptide(L)'
;MNFKKIKIIIIMTLTILTCNLNFVSAFECLTPSSISQDLIKDLDLIDNNMYMLINTILKDELNEDSAKQQIRILDSLIKNLNSKSSTVPTKDDTTVLAIKAILSFYKVSLIKSEDFLKTENQDDLVNAVSAFSVAYNSSTTLRKIISDSK
;
A
#
# COMPACT_ATOMS: atom_id res chain seq x y z
N MET A 1 14.04 -31.16 16.30
CA MET A 1 13.48 -30.03 15.51
C MET A 1 14.64 -29.31 14.83
N ASN A 2 14.61 -29.13 13.51
CA ASN A 2 15.81 -28.77 12.72
C ASN A 2 16.15 -27.28 12.96
N PHE A 3 17.25 -26.98 13.66
CA PHE A 3 17.66 -25.63 14.08
C PHE A 3 17.75 -24.61 12.92
N LYS A 4 17.91 -25.08 11.68
CA LYS A 4 17.86 -24.23 10.48
C LYS A 4 16.48 -23.59 10.25
N LYS A 5 15.39 -24.31 10.50
CA LYS A 5 14.02 -23.81 10.29
C LYS A 5 13.66 -22.73 11.32
N ILE A 6 14.12 -22.88 12.57
CA ILE A 6 13.89 -21.89 13.63
C ILE A 6 14.59 -20.56 13.33
N LYS A 7 15.82 -20.59 12.78
CA LYS A 7 16.54 -19.37 12.38
C LYS A 7 15.80 -18.56 11.33
N ILE A 8 15.21 -19.22 10.33
CA ILE A 8 14.48 -18.55 9.24
C ILE A 8 13.23 -17.86 9.79
N ILE A 9 12.47 -18.55 10.64
CA ILE A 9 11.26 -17.97 11.26
C ILE A 9 11.63 -16.74 12.08
N ILE A 10 12.67 -16.82 12.94
CA ILE A 10 13.12 -15.69 13.77
C ILE A 10 13.54 -14.50 12.90
N ILE A 11 14.25 -14.72 11.80
CA ILE A 11 14.68 -13.64 10.89
C ILE A 11 13.48 -12.97 10.22
N MET A 12 12.49 -13.76 9.78
CA MET A 12 11.26 -13.20 9.20
C MET A 12 10.48 -12.38 10.23
N THR A 13 10.33 -12.87 11.48
CA THR A 13 9.63 -12.13 12.54
C THR A 13 10.37 -10.85 12.93
N LEU A 14 11.70 -10.89 13.00
CA LEU A 14 12.53 -9.75 13.37
C LEU A 14 12.49 -8.66 12.28
N THR A 15 12.50 -9.06 11.01
CA THR A 15 12.40 -8.14 9.87
C THR A 15 11.04 -7.43 9.89
N ILE A 16 9.94 -8.17 10.12
CA ILE A 16 8.60 -7.59 10.27
C ILE A 16 8.55 -6.64 11.48
N LEU A 17 9.18 -7.00 12.60
CA LEU A 17 9.19 -6.18 13.81
C LEU A 17 9.98 -4.86 13.61
N THR A 18 11.14 -4.90 12.95
CA THR A 18 11.93 -3.69 12.67
C THR A 18 11.25 -2.75 11.67
N CYS A 19 10.42 -3.28 10.77
CA CYS A 19 9.61 -2.45 9.88
C CYS A 19 8.48 -1.70 10.62
N ASN A 20 8.10 -2.13 11.84
CA ASN A 20 6.97 -1.57 12.59
C ASN A 20 7.37 -0.53 13.67
N LEU A 21 8.66 -0.24 13.87
CA LEU A 21 9.12 0.62 14.99
C LEU A 21 9.07 2.14 14.74
N ASN A 22 8.43 2.62 13.67
CA ASN A 22 8.29 4.05 13.37
C ASN A 22 6.94 4.68 13.79
N PHE A 23 6.29 4.16 14.84
CA PHE A 23 5.06 4.76 15.37
C PHE A 23 5.34 5.62 16.61
N VAL A 24 5.73 6.88 16.42
CA VAL A 24 5.38 7.99 17.33
C VAL A 24 5.38 9.33 16.56
N SER A 25 4.19 9.92 16.39
CA SER A 25 3.84 11.36 16.42
C SER A 25 2.72 11.62 15.42
N ALA A 26 1.68 12.43 15.65
CA ALA A 26 1.05 13.03 16.80
C ALA A 26 -0.30 13.52 16.24
N PHE A 27 -1.39 13.35 16.97
CA PHE A 27 -2.69 13.94 16.65
C PHE A 27 -2.54 15.46 16.76
N GLU A 28 -2.36 16.18 15.64
CA GLU A 28 -2.41 17.64 15.61
C GLU A 28 -3.73 18.15 15.02
N CYS A 29 -4.17 19.26 15.60
CA CYS A 29 -5.49 19.86 15.53
C CYS A 29 -5.91 20.26 14.11
N LEU A 30 -7.19 20.01 13.78
CA LEU A 30 -7.84 20.27 12.49
C LEU A 30 -7.77 21.75 12.08
N THR A 31 -6.91 22.05 11.10
CA THR A 31 -7.02 23.21 10.21
C THR A 31 -7.88 22.83 8.99
N PRO A 32 -8.50 23.77 8.25
CA PRO A 32 -9.28 23.44 7.06
C PRO A 32 -8.42 22.62 6.07
N SER A 33 -8.94 21.48 5.59
CA SER A 33 -8.09 20.50 4.92
C SER A 33 -7.52 21.07 3.61
N SER A 34 -6.20 21.05 3.50
CA SER A 34 -5.53 21.32 2.23
C SER A 34 -5.75 20.15 1.28
N ILE A 35 -5.72 20.41 -0.03
CA ILE A 35 -5.76 19.35 -1.06
C ILE A 35 -4.71 18.27 -0.75
N SER A 36 -3.54 18.65 -0.26
CA SER A 36 -2.47 17.73 0.16
C SER A 36 -2.89 16.79 1.30
N GLN A 37 -3.59 17.28 2.32
CA GLN A 37 -4.08 16.43 3.43
C GLN A 37 -5.12 15.43 2.96
N ASP A 38 -6.01 15.84 2.05
CA ASP A 38 -7.00 14.94 1.46
C ASP A 38 -6.34 13.84 0.62
N LEU A 39 -5.31 14.16 -0.16
CA LEU A 39 -4.55 13.18 -0.94
C LEU A 39 -3.81 12.18 -0.05
N ILE A 40 -3.22 12.66 1.06
CA ILE A 40 -2.55 11.80 2.05
C ILE A 40 -3.55 10.85 2.70
N LYS A 41 -4.74 11.34 3.07
CA LYS A 41 -5.79 10.52 3.66
C LYS A 41 -6.32 9.44 2.70
N ASP A 42 -6.49 9.79 1.43
CA ASP A 42 -6.89 8.83 0.40
C ASP A 42 -5.80 7.76 0.18
N LEU A 43 -4.52 8.15 0.25
CA LEU A 43 -3.39 7.22 0.19
C LEU A 43 -3.35 6.30 1.41
N ASP A 44 -3.54 6.82 2.62
CA ASP A 44 -3.67 6.03 3.85
C ASP A 44 -4.76 4.96 3.74
N LEU A 45 -5.89 5.32 3.13
CA LEU A 45 -6.97 4.38 2.92
C LEU A 45 -6.55 3.24 1.97
N ILE A 46 -5.81 3.55 0.91
CA ILE A 46 -5.28 2.55 -0.02
C ILE A 46 -4.25 1.64 0.69
N ASP A 47 -3.30 2.21 1.41
CA ASP A 47 -2.26 1.47 2.16
C ASP A 47 -2.91 0.42 3.08
N ASN A 48 -3.91 0.85 3.87
CA ASN A 48 -4.61 -0.03 4.81
C ASN A 48 -5.42 -1.11 4.10
N ASN A 49 -6.12 -0.79 3.00
CA ASN A 49 -6.89 -1.78 2.25
C ASN A 49 -5.98 -2.79 1.52
N MET A 50 -4.82 -2.35 1.02
CA MET A 50 -3.83 -3.25 0.42
C MET A 50 -3.25 -4.20 1.47
N TYR A 51 -2.93 -3.70 2.66
CA TYR A 51 -2.48 -4.53 3.78
C TYR A 51 -3.54 -5.59 4.16
N MET A 52 -4.82 -5.19 4.24
CA MET A 52 -5.91 -6.14 4.49
C MET A 52 -6.03 -7.19 3.39
N LEU A 53 -5.92 -6.80 2.11
CA LEU A 53 -5.97 -7.74 0.98
C LEU A 53 -4.86 -8.77 1.07
N ILE A 54 -3.62 -8.33 1.25
CA ILE A 54 -2.46 -9.23 1.37
C ILE A 54 -2.66 -10.20 2.53
N ASN A 55 -3.12 -9.71 3.69
CA ASN A 55 -3.41 -10.58 4.84
C ASN A 55 -4.57 -11.55 4.59
N THR A 56 -5.62 -11.15 3.87
CA THR A 56 -6.69 -12.06 3.48
C THR A 56 -6.17 -13.16 2.55
N ILE A 57 -5.28 -12.82 1.63
CA ILE A 57 -4.67 -13.78 0.69
C ILE A 57 -3.74 -14.77 1.41
N LEU A 58 -2.99 -14.31 2.42
CA LEU A 58 -2.03 -15.13 3.16
C LEU A 58 -2.65 -16.03 4.25
N LYS A 59 -3.97 -15.97 4.48
CA LYS A 59 -4.63 -16.83 5.47
C LYS A 59 -4.65 -18.28 4.99
N ASP A 60 -4.45 -19.21 5.93
CA ASP A 60 -4.54 -20.66 5.68
C ASP A 60 -5.88 -21.08 5.04
N GLU A 61 -6.97 -20.43 5.45
CA GLU A 61 -8.29 -20.57 4.83
C GLU A 61 -8.62 -19.30 4.03
N LEU A 62 -8.13 -19.25 2.79
CA LEU A 62 -8.39 -18.15 1.87
C LEU A 62 -9.89 -17.98 1.61
N ASN A 63 -10.43 -16.82 1.98
CA ASN A 63 -11.76 -16.40 1.54
C ASN A 63 -11.64 -15.63 0.21
N GLU A 64 -11.73 -16.35 -0.90
CA GLU A 64 -11.61 -15.77 -2.24
C GLU A 64 -12.63 -14.67 -2.53
N ASP A 65 -13.88 -14.82 -2.08
CA ASP A 65 -14.93 -13.84 -2.33
C ASP A 65 -14.63 -12.51 -1.63
N SER A 66 -14.14 -12.58 -0.38
CA SER A 66 -13.66 -11.42 0.35
C SER A 66 -12.47 -10.78 -0.36
N ALA A 67 -11.50 -11.57 -0.83
CA ALA A 67 -10.34 -11.05 -1.55
C ALA A 67 -10.76 -10.37 -2.87
N LYS A 68 -11.65 -10.97 -3.66
CA LYS A 68 -12.21 -10.41 -4.90
C LYS A 68 -12.98 -9.11 -4.63
N GLN A 69 -13.73 -9.05 -3.52
CA GLN A 69 -14.42 -7.82 -3.11
C GLN A 69 -13.43 -6.71 -2.75
N GLN A 70 -12.40 -7.02 -1.95
CA GLN A 70 -11.36 -6.08 -1.58
C GLN A 70 -10.60 -5.56 -2.81
N ILE A 71 -10.32 -6.41 -3.80
CA ILE A 71 -9.69 -6.01 -5.06
C ILE A 71 -10.51 -4.95 -5.79
N ARG A 72 -11.83 -5.14 -5.89
CA ARG A 72 -12.73 -4.17 -6.55
C ARG A 72 -12.76 -2.83 -5.82
N ILE A 73 -12.79 -2.85 -4.49
CA ILE A 73 -12.74 -1.65 -3.66
C ILE A 73 -11.42 -0.91 -3.90
N LEU A 74 -10.29 -1.62 -3.88
CA LEU A 74 -8.97 -1.05 -4.11
C LEU A 74 -8.80 -0.45 -5.50
N ASP A 75 -9.27 -1.12 -6.55
CA ASP A 75 -9.24 -0.57 -7.91
C ASP A 75 -10.02 0.75 -8.00
N SER A 76 -11.18 0.83 -7.34
CA SER A 76 -11.97 2.07 -7.24
C SER A 76 -11.21 3.18 -6.51
N LEU A 77 -10.60 2.88 -5.36
CA LEU A 77 -9.82 3.85 -4.58
C LEU A 77 -8.62 4.38 -5.38
N ILE A 78 -7.87 3.49 -6.03
CA ILE A 78 -6.72 3.85 -6.87
C ILE A 78 -7.16 4.74 -8.03
N LYS A 79 -8.24 4.39 -8.73
CA LYS A 79 -8.79 5.20 -9.84
C LYS A 79 -9.25 6.57 -9.38
N ASN A 80 -9.89 6.65 -8.21
CA ASN A 80 -10.35 7.90 -7.64
C ASN A 80 -9.18 8.81 -7.29
N LEU A 81 -8.17 8.31 -6.55
CA LEU A 81 -7.00 9.10 -6.18
C LEU A 81 -6.19 9.54 -7.42
N ASN A 82 -6.05 8.67 -8.42
CA ASN A 82 -5.39 9.03 -9.67
C ASN A 82 -6.13 10.19 -10.38
N SER A 83 -7.46 10.15 -10.40
CA SER A 83 -8.28 11.22 -10.99
C SER A 83 -8.14 12.53 -10.21
N LYS A 84 -8.21 12.46 -8.87
CA LYS A 84 -8.02 13.60 -7.97
C LYS A 84 -6.61 14.21 -8.05
N SER A 85 -5.59 13.39 -8.31
CA SER A 85 -4.22 13.90 -8.53
C SER A 85 -4.12 14.79 -9.78
N SER A 86 -5.01 14.60 -10.76
CA SER A 86 -5.02 15.40 -11.99
C SER A 86 -5.66 16.78 -11.79
N THR A 87 -6.32 17.02 -10.65
CA THR A 87 -6.89 18.33 -10.28
C THR A 87 -5.94 19.16 -9.42
N VAL A 88 -4.76 18.62 -9.08
CA VAL A 88 -3.71 19.36 -8.38
C VAL A 88 -3.13 20.42 -9.32
N PRO A 89 -2.93 21.68 -8.87
CA PRO A 89 -2.37 22.73 -9.70
C PRO A 89 -1.01 22.36 -10.31
N THR A 90 -0.75 22.77 -11.55
CA THR A 90 0.47 22.48 -12.33
C THR A 90 1.78 23.03 -11.72
N LYS A 91 1.70 23.86 -10.67
CA LYS A 91 2.87 24.27 -9.88
C LYS A 91 3.47 23.10 -9.08
N ASP A 92 2.70 22.03 -8.88
CA ASP A 92 3.01 20.91 -8.00
C ASP A 92 3.25 19.61 -8.79
N ASP A 93 3.97 19.70 -9.92
CA ASP A 93 4.27 18.56 -10.79
C ASP A 93 4.93 17.39 -10.03
N THR A 94 5.78 17.69 -9.06
CA THR A 94 6.44 16.68 -8.21
C THR A 94 5.43 15.88 -7.37
N THR A 95 4.38 16.53 -6.88
CA THR A 95 3.29 15.91 -6.11
C THR A 95 2.48 14.97 -6.99
N VAL A 96 2.11 15.42 -8.20
CA VAL A 96 1.39 14.59 -9.17
C VAL A 96 2.23 13.37 -9.58
N LEU A 97 3.52 13.56 -9.84
CA LEU A 97 4.44 12.47 -10.16
C LEU A 97 4.60 11.49 -9.00
N ALA A 98 4.72 11.99 -7.77
CA ALA A 98 4.81 11.18 -6.58
C ALA A 98 3.58 10.27 -6.40
N ILE A 99 2.37 10.84 -6.58
CA ILE A 99 1.11 10.09 -6.48
C ILE A 99 1.02 9.03 -7.60
N LYS A 100 1.33 9.40 -8.84
CA LYS A 100 1.31 8.45 -9.96
C LYS A 100 2.30 7.29 -9.76
N ALA A 101 3.49 7.58 -9.25
CA ALA A 101 4.50 6.57 -8.98
C ALA A 101 4.00 5.54 -7.95
N ILE A 102 3.47 5.99 -6.80
CA ILE A 102 2.99 5.07 -5.77
C ILE A 102 1.75 4.28 -6.21
N LEU A 103 0.80 4.94 -6.88
CA LEU A 103 -0.39 4.27 -7.40
C LEU A 103 -0.04 3.20 -8.43
N SER A 104 1.05 3.38 -9.18
CA SER A 104 1.53 2.37 -10.13
C SER A 104 2.00 1.10 -9.41
N PHE A 105 2.74 1.23 -8.30
CA PHE A 105 3.13 0.06 -7.50
C PHE A 105 1.93 -0.64 -6.85
N TYR A 106 0.97 0.12 -6.31
CA TYR A 106 -0.26 -0.47 -5.79
C TYR A 106 -1.04 -1.21 -6.87
N LYS A 107 -1.12 -0.65 -8.07
CA LYS A 107 -1.79 -1.29 -9.19
C LYS A 107 -1.10 -2.59 -9.64
N VAL A 108 0.23 -2.61 -9.66
CA VAL A 108 0.99 -3.85 -9.93
C VAL A 108 0.69 -4.89 -8.86
N SER A 109 0.71 -4.51 -7.58
CA SER A 109 0.39 -5.42 -6.48
C SER A 109 -1.03 -5.98 -6.58
N LEU A 110 -1.99 -5.13 -6.93
CA LEU A 110 -3.39 -5.50 -7.10
C LEU A 110 -3.60 -6.49 -8.25
N ILE A 111 -3.00 -6.22 -9.42
CA ILE A 111 -3.05 -7.11 -10.58
C ILE A 111 -2.44 -8.47 -10.24
N LYS A 112 -1.28 -8.48 -9.56
CA LYS A 112 -0.61 -9.71 -9.18
C LYS A 112 -1.37 -10.51 -8.12
N SER A 113 -2.07 -9.82 -7.21
CA SER A 113 -3.00 -10.44 -6.27
C SER A 113 -4.17 -11.10 -7.01
N GLU A 114 -4.71 -10.44 -8.03
CA GLU A 114 -5.78 -11.01 -8.86
C GLU A 114 -5.29 -12.21 -9.70
N ASP A 115 -4.09 -12.14 -10.27
CA ASP A 115 -3.47 -13.23 -11.01
C ASP A 115 -3.26 -14.46 -10.11
N PHE A 116 -2.79 -14.27 -8.88
CA PHE A 116 -2.68 -15.33 -7.87
C PHE A 116 -4.04 -15.99 -7.59
N LEU A 117 -5.09 -15.21 -7.35
CA LEU A 117 -6.44 -15.76 -7.10
C LEU A 117 -7.02 -16.55 -8.28
N LYS A 118 -6.52 -16.32 -9.51
CA LYS A 118 -6.97 -17.04 -10.71
C LYS A 118 -6.16 -18.30 -11.00
N THR A 119 -4.88 -18.30 -10.64
CA THR A 119 -3.91 -19.30 -11.10
C THR A 119 -3.25 -20.09 -9.98
N GLU A 120 -3.38 -19.65 -8.74
CA GLU A 120 -2.68 -20.14 -7.55
C GLU A 120 -1.14 -20.11 -7.67
N ASN A 121 -0.61 -19.36 -8.63
CA ASN A 121 0.83 -19.25 -8.87
C ASN A 121 1.51 -18.43 -7.76
N GLN A 122 2.34 -19.09 -6.96
CA GLN A 122 3.05 -18.48 -5.84
C GLN A 122 3.98 -17.33 -6.26
N ASP A 123 4.49 -17.32 -7.50
CA ASP A 123 5.30 -16.21 -8.01
C ASP A 123 4.47 -14.93 -8.12
N ASP A 124 3.19 -15.03 -8.48
CA ASP A 124 2.28 -13.88 -8.54
C ASP A 124 2.00 -13.34 -7.13
N LEU A 125 1.88 -14.21 -6.13
CA LEU A 125 1.77 -13.79 -4.72
C LEU A 125 3.03 -13.07 -4.22
N VAL A 126 4.21 -13.64 -4.49
CA VAL A 126 5.50 -13.00 -4.13
C VAL A 126 5.64 -11.64 -4.80
N ASN A 127 5.27 -11.54 -6.08
CA ASN A 127 5.29 -10.28 -6.82
C ASN A 127 4.28 -9.27 -6.27
N ALA A 128 3.08 -9.72 -5.87
CA ALA A 128 2.07 -8.88 -5.24
C ALA A 128 2.58 -8.26 -3.94
N VAL A 129 3.15 -9.09 -3.05
CA VAL A 129 3.72 -8.66 -1.77
C VAL A 129 4.92 -7.74 -1.98
N SER A 130 5.79 -8.06 -2.94
CA SER A 130 6.97 -7.25 -3.24
C SER A 130 6.60 -5.85 -3.75
N ALA A 131 5.65 -5.77 -4.69
CA ALA A 131 5.16 -4.50 -5.20
C ALA A 131 4.45 -3.67 -4.10
N PHE A 132 3.66 -4.34 -3.24
CA PHE A 132 3.04 -3.69 -2.08
C PHE A 132 4.09 -3.14 -1.11
N SER A 133 5.12 -3.92 -0.79
CA SER A 133 6.18 -3.50 0.12
C SER A 133 6.94 -2.28 -0.41
N VAL A 134 7.25 -2.26 -1.71
CA VAL A 134 7.86 -1.07 -2.34
C VAL A 134 6.95 0.15 -2.23
N ALA A 135 5.65 0.00 -2.52
CA ALA A 135 4.69 1.09 -2.39
C ALA A 135 4.60 1.62 -0.95
N TYR A 136 4.40 0.71 0.01
CA TYR A 136 4.25 1.03 1.43
C TYR A 136 5.48 1.73 2.01
N ASN A 137 6.68 1.19 1.72
CA ASN A 137 7.93 1.80 2.20
C ASN A 137 8.20 3.15 1.54
N SER A 138 7.83 3.32 0.27
CA SER A 138 7.97 4.60 -0.44
C SER A 138 6.92 5.62 -0.02
N SER A 139 5.79 5.17 0.56
CA SER A 139 4.66 6.03 0.91
C SER A 139 5.07 7.11 1.91
N THR A 140 5.97 6.82 2.86
CA THR A 140 6.45 7.81 3.83
C THR A 140 7.19 8.97 3.15
N THR A 141 8.13 8.67 2.25
CA THR A 141 8.88 9.70 1.51
C THR A 141 7.97 10.51 0.59
N LEU A 142 7.02 9.83 -0.08
CA LEU A 142 6.12 10.48 -1.03
C LEU A 142 5.08 11.35 -0.33
N ARG A 143 4.58 10.94 0.85
CA ARG A 143 3.72 11.80 1.70
C ARG A 143 4.43 13.07 2.12
N LYS A 144 5.74 13.00 2.39
CA LYS A 144 6.55 14.20 2.68
C LYS A 144 6.59 15.14 1.47
N ILE A 145 6.83 14.61 0.27
CA ILE A 145 6.78 15.40 -0.98
C ILE A 145 5.41 16.06 -1.17
N ILE A 146 4.32 15.32 -0.95
CA ILE A 146 2.94 15.83 -1.05
C ILE A 146 2.67 16.91 0.01
N SER A 147 3.22 16.77 1.22
CA SER A 147 3.03 17.72 2.33
C SER A 147 3.84 19.01 2.17
N ASP A 148 5.04 18.91 1.60
CA ASP A 148 5.98 20.02 1.40
C ASP A 148 5.59 20.89 0.19
N SER A 149 4.65 20.42 -0.64
CA SER A 149 4.02 21.13 -1.74
C SER A 149 3.03 22.19 -1.20
N LYS A 150 3.56 23.34 -0.75
CA LYS A 150 2.80 24.53 -0.32
C LYS A 150 2.96 25.71 -1.29
#